data_AF-A0A7W8NNZ2-F1
#
_entry.id   AF-A0A7W8NNZ2-F1
#
_cell.length_a   1.000
_cell.length_b   1.000
_cell.length_c   1.000
_cell.angle_alpha   90.00
_cell.angle_beta   90.00
_cell.angle_gamma   90.00
#
_symmetry.space_group_name_H-M   'P 1'
#
loop_
_entity.id
_entity.type
_entity.pdbx_description
1 polymer ?
#
loop_
_entity_poly.entity_id
_entity_poly.type
_entity_poly.pdbx_seq_one_letter_code
_entity_poly.pdbx_strand_id
1 'polypeptide(L)'
;MLESLTRDLRSGTRAGLLGAARRAYGLALAALAVPGTVLGALLLVDHAGTTPLGAALALYVLAVALAGWALRRSLHLAAQTDLPARQTALTAAIQAATAPGVVFLLGCTLVRQPLLLAVFWLTAALLHARIWTWLPAWVRDPEPPATDERLPSS
;
A
#
# COMPACT_ATOMS: atom_id res chain seq x y z
N MET A 1 16.71 1.48 -4.77
CA MET A 1 15.31 1.98 -4.63
C MET A 1 15.14 2.95 -3.45
N LEU A 2 15.84 2.74 -2.33
CA LEU A 2 15.85 3.69 -1.21
C LEU A 2 16.61 4.99 -1.52
N GLU A 3 17.74 4.94 -2.23
CA GLU A 3 18.49 6.16 -2.62
C GLU A 3 17.70 7.06 -3.58
N SER A 4 16.84 6.44 -4.39
CA SER A 4 15.99 7.16 -5.32
C SER A 4 14.79 7.78 -4.59
N LEU A 5 14.28 7.14 -3.53
CA LEU A 5 13.29 7.72 -2.62
C LEU A 5 13.86 8.95 -1.90
N THR A 6 15.08 8.86 -1.36
CA THR A 6 15.72 9.99 -0.65
C THR A 6 16.03 11.15 -1.61
N ARG A 7 16.43 10.85 -2.86
CA ARG A 7 16.61 11.86 -3.90
C ARG A 7 15.31 12.58 -4.24
N ASP A 8 14.23 11.84 -4.44
CA ASP A 8 12.91 12.38 -4.75
C ASP A 8 12.38 13.28 -3.62
N LEU A 9 12.59 12.88 -2.37
CA LEU A 9 12.23 13.67 -1.18
C LEU A 9 13.08 14.94 -1.03
N ARG A 10 14.35 14.91 -1.45
CA ARG A 10 15.24 16.08 -1.43
C ARG A 10 14.93 17.10 -2.53
N SER A 11 14.24 16.71 -3.60
CA SER A 11 13.90 17.62 -4.70
C SER A 11 13.02 18.79 -4.26
N GLY A 12 12.24 18.64 -3.18
CA GLY A 12 11.32 19.67 -2.71
C GLY A 12 10.19 19.99 -3.69
N THR A 13 9.95 19.15 -4.70
CA THR A 13 8.89 19.34 -5.70
C THR A 13 7.74 18.37 -5.49
N ARG A 14 6.52 18.77 -5.90
CA ARG A 14 5.34 17.89 -5.88
C ARG A 14 5.53 16.62 -6.71
N ALA A 15 6.20 16.74 -7.86
CA ALA A 15 6.51 15.60 -8.73
C ALA A 15 7.45 14.60 -8.05
N GLY A 16 8.49 15.09 -7.37
CA GLY A 16 9.37 14.25 -6.55
C GLY A 16 8.61 13.58 -5.41
N LEU A 17 7.76 14.31 -4.69
CA LEU A 17 6.95 13.72 -3.62
C LEU A 17 5.99 12.62 -4.12
N LEU A 18 5.39 12.79 -5.30
CA LEU A 18 4.59 11.75 -5.94
C LEU A 18 5.42 10.51 -6.31
N GLY A 19 6.63 10.71 -6.84
CA GLY A 19 7.57 9.62 -7.13
C GLY A 19 7.94 8.84 -5.85
N ALA A 20 8.25 9.56 -4.77
CA ALA A 20 8.53 8.98 -3.47
C ALA A 20 7.32 8.20 -2.91
N ALA A 21 6.10 8.77 -2.99
CA ALA A 21 4.88 8.12 -2.55
C ALA A 21 4.60 6.83 -3.32
N ARG A 22 4.74 6.82 -4.65
CA ARG A 22 4.59 5.62 -5.49
C ARG A 22 5.60 4.53 -5.13
N ARG A 23 6.84 4.91 -4.85
CA ARG A 23 7.89 3.97 -4.43
C ARG A 23 7.63 3.40 -3.04
N ALA A 24 7.22 4.25 -2.08
CA ALA A 24 6.85 3.82 -0.74
C ALA A 24 5.66 2.84 -0.77
N TYR A 25 4.64 3.15 -1.57
CA TYR A 25 3.51 2.26 -1.83
C TYR A 25 3.99 0.91 -2.40
N GLY A 26 4.83 0.93 -3.44
CA GLY A 26 5.34 -0.30 -4.07
C GLY A 26 6.16 -1.17 -3.12
N LEU A 27 7.02 -0.55 -2.29
CA LEU A 27 7.80 -1.25 -1.27
C LEU A 27 6.90 -1.86 -0.19
N ALA A 28 5.90 -1.12 0.30
CA ALA A 28 4.95 -1.62 1.28
C ALA A 28 4.12 -2.78 0.72
N LEU A 29 3.69 -2.69 -0.54
CA LEU A 29 2.98 -3.77 -1.22
C LEU A 29 3.87 -5.00 -1.39
N ALA A 30 5.13 -4.82 -1.79
CA ALA A 30 6.09 -5.93 -1.93
C ALA A 30 6.37 -6.61 -0.58
N ALA A 31 6.49 -5.84 0.50
CA ALA A 31 6.67 -6.37 1.86
C ALA A 31 5.51 -7.26 2.32
N LEU A 32 4.29 -7.03 1.80
CA LEU A 32 3.13 -7.88 2.04
C LEU A 32 3.04 -9.05 1.05
N ALA A 33 3.33 -8.80 -0.22
CA ALA A 33 3.19 -9.79 -1.29
C ALA A 33 4.25 -10.89 -1.22
N VAL A 34 5.50 -10.57 -0.89
CA VAL A 34 6.61 -11.54 -0.86
C VAL A 34 6.37 -12.67 0.15
N PRO A 35 6.00 -12.40 1.42
CA PRO A 35 5.64 -13.48 2.35
C PRO A 35 4.43 -14.29 1.85
N GLY A 36 3.44 -13.65 1.23
CA GLY A 36 2.26 -14.31 0.68
C GLY A 36 2.59 -15.28 -0.46
N THR A 37 3.48 -14.90 -1.39
CA THR A 37 3.92 -15.79 -2.47
C THR A 37 4.71 -16.97 -1.95
N VAL A 38 5.61 -16.74 -0.97
CA VAL A 38 6.36 -17.82 -0.31
C VAL A 38 5.39 -18.80 0.38
N LEU A 39 4.40 -18.29 1.11
CA LEU A 39 3.38 -19.11 1.76
C LEU A 39 2.58 -19.92 0.73
N GLY A 40 2.12 -19.30 -0.36
CA GLY A 40 1.40 -20.00 -1.42
C GLY A 40 2.23 -21.09 -2.10
N ALA A 41 3.53 -20.85 -2.29
CA ALA A 41 4.46 -21.86 -2.82
C ALA A 41 4.62 -23.04 -1.86
N LEU A 42 4.73 -22.80 -0.55
CA LEU A 42 4.79 -23.86 0.46
C LEU A 42 3.49 -24.70 0.49
N LEU A 43 2.33 -24.06 0.38
CA LEU A 43 1.02 -24.73 0.36
C LEU A 43 0.75 -25.56 -0.91
N LEU A 44 1.48 -25.28 -2.00
CA LEU A 44 1.45 -26.14 -3.20
C LEU A 44 2.18 -27.47 -2.97
N VAL A 45 3.22 -27.48 -2.14
CA VAL A 45 3.99 -28.69 -1.81
C VAL A 45 3.31 -29.49 -0.69
N ASP A 46 2.66 -28.79 0.25
CA ASP A 46 1.94 -29.42 1.35
C ASP A 46 0.66 -30.12 0.88
N HIS A 47 0.37 -31.32 1.37
CA HIS A 47 -0.78 -32.15 0.96
C HIS A 47 -2.09 -31.74 1.65
N ALA A 48 -2.15 -30.53 2.21
CA ALA A 48 -3.33 -30.00 2.85
C ALA A 48 -4.55 -30.01 1.91
N GLY A 49 -5.71 -30.37 2.48
CA GLY A 49 -6.98 -30.41 1.77
C GLY A 49 -7.46 -29.02 1.33
N THR A 50 -8.50 -29.00 0.51
CA THR A 50 -9.13 -27.77 0.02
C THR A 50 -9.88 -27.03 1.13
N THR A 51 -9.74 -25.71 1.19
CA THR A 51 -10.49 -24.85 2.11
C THR A 51 -12.01 -24.93 1.87
N PRO A 52 -12.86 -25.19 2.87
CA PRO A 52 -14.30 -25.20 2.67
C PRO A 52 -14.82 -23.83 2.24
N LEU A 53 -15.83 -23.81 1.36
CA LEU A 53 -16.33 -22.57 0.74
C LEU A 53 -16.76 -21.52 1.78
N GLY A 54 -17.41 -21.94 2.87
CA GLY A 54 -17.81 -21.03 3.96
C GLY A 54 -16.62 -20.32 4.62
N ALA A 55 -15.50 -21.02 4.80
CA ALA A 55 -14.28 -20.41 5.33
C ALA A 55 -13.66 -19.43 4.32
N ALA A 56 -13.64 -19.79 3.03
CA ALA A 56 -13.14 -18.87 1.99
C ALA A 56 -13.99 -17.59 1.87
N LEU A 57 -15.32 -17.70 2.00
CA LEU A 57 -16.21 -16.54 2.04
C LEU A 57 -15.97 -15.67 3.28
N ALA A 58 -15.80 -16.27 4.46
CA ALA A 58 -15.46 -15.55 5.67
C ALA A 58 -14.13 -14.80 5.54
N LEU A 59 -13.11 -15.45 4.96
CA LEU A 59 -11.83 -14.82 4.64
C LEU A 59 -11.99 -13.66 3.66
N TYR A 60 -12.85 -13.80 2.65
CA TYR A 60 -13.09 -12.73 1.67
C TYR A 60 -13.75 -11.52 2.33
N VAL A 61 -14.79 -11.73 3.14
CA VAL A 61 -15.45 -10.66 3.88
C VAL A 61 -14.47 -9.95 4.81
N LEU A 62 -13.64 -10.72 5.53
CA LEU A 62 -12.59 -10.15 6.39
C LEU A 62 -11.57 -9.34 5.57
N ALA A 63 -11.12 -9.86 4.42
CA ALA A 63 -10.19 -9.17 3.54
C ALA A 63 -10.75 -7.84 3.06
N VAL A 64 -12.01 -7.82 2.61
CA VAL A 64 -12.70 -6.61 2.15
C VAL A 64 -12.88 -5.62 3.30
N ALA A 65 -13.24 -6.09 4.50
CA ALA A 65 -13.37 -5.23 5.68
C ALA A 65 -12.04 -4.56 6.06
N LEU A 66 -10.94 -5.33 6.09
CA LEU A 66 -9.59 -4.81 6.38
C LEU A 66 -9.11 -3.86 5.30
N ALA A 67 -9.35 -4.19 4.02
CA ALA A 67 -9.01 -3.32 2.91
C ALA A 67 -9.79 -1.99 2.95
N GLY A 68 -11.09 -2.06 3.24
CA GLY A 68 -11.93 -0.89 3.44
C GLY A 68 -11.46 -0.03 4.62
N TRP A 69 -11.10 -0.65 5.74
CA TRP A 69 -10.55 0.06 6.90
C TRP A 69 -9.21 0.77 6.57
N ALA A 70 -8.28 0.07 5.92
CA ALA A 70 -6.99 0.64 5.52
C ALA A 70 -7.17 1.81 4.55
N LEU A 71 -8.08 1.68 3.58
CA LEU A 71 -8.40 2.74 2.63
C LEU A 71 -9.07 3.95 3.29
N ARG A 72 -9.99 3.72 4.24
CA ARG A 72 -10.60 4.81 5.02
C ARG A 72 -9.55 5.56 5.85
N ARG A 73 -8.61 4.83 6.46
CA ARG A 73 -7.49 5.42 7.21
C ARG A 73 -6.58 6.22 6.29
N SER A 74 -6.22 5.70 5.12
CA SER A 74 -5.35 6.42 4.17
C SER A 74 -6.00 7.70 3.66
N LEU A 75 -7.30 7.66 3.34
CA LEU A 75 -8.07 8.84 2.92
C LEU A 75 -8.18 9.87 4.03
N HIS A 76 -8.45 9.43 5.26
CA HIS A 76 -8.52 10.32 6.41
C HIS A 76 -7.17 11.00 6.68
N LEU A 77 -6.07 10.25 6.62
CA LEU A 77 -4.71 10.80 6.75
C LEU A 77 -4.43 11.80 5.63
N ALA A 78 -4.73 11.45 4.37
CA ALA A 78 -4.52 12.34 3.22
C ALA A 78 -5.28 13.70 3.36
N ALA A 79 -6.41 13.70 4.06
CA ALA A 79 -7.21 14.89 4.32
C ALA A 79 -6.69 15.74 5.50
N GLN A 80 -5.77 15.23 6.34
CA GLN A 80 -5.23 15.98 7.47
C GLN A 80 -4.28 17.07 7.01
N THR A 81 -4.57 18.31 7.41
CA THR A 81 -3.76 19.50 7.09
C THR A 81 -2.69 19.81 8.13
N ASP A 82 -2.82 19.28 9.33
CA ASP A 82 -1.98 19.63 10.49
C ASP A 82 -0.60 18.97 10.45
N LEU A 83 -0.42 17.97 9.56
CA LEU A 83 0.82 17.25 9.36
C LEU A 83 1.54 17.72 8.08
N PRO A 84 2.89 17.68 8.06
CA PRO A 84 3.67 18.01 6.87
C PRO A 84 3.26 17.17 5.67
N ALA A 85 3.08 17.80 4.51
CA ALA A 85 2.63 17.18 3.26
C ALA A 85 3.46 15.93 2.91
N ARG A 86 4.77 15.96 3.17
CA ARG A 86 5.67 14.81 2.95
C ARG A 86 5.31 13.60 3.82
N GLN A 87 5.12 13.82 5.11
CA GLN A 87 4.82 12.76 6.07
C GLN A 87 3.43 12.17 5.84
N THR A 88 2.45 13.03 5.53
CA THR A 88 1.10 12.62 5.19
C THR A 88 1.08 11.76 3.93
N ALA A 89 1.73 12.21 2.85
CA ALA A 89 1.74 11.50 1.57
C ALA A 89 2.40 10.11 1.68
N LEU A 90 3.55 10.02 2.35
CA LEU A 90 4.25 8.74 2.55
C LEU A 90 3.44 7.77 3.42
N THR A 91 2.92 8.24 4.55
CA THR A 91 2.14 7.40 5.47
C THR A 91 0.85 6.92 4.83
N ALA A 92 0.12 7.81 4.13
CA ALA A 92 -1.09 7.44 3.41
C ALA A 92 -0.81 6.43 2.30
N ALA A 93 0.31 6.59 1.55
CA ALA A 93 0.71 5.65 0.51
C ALA A 93 1.06 4.26 1.08
N ILE A 94 1.80 4.19 2.19
CA ILE A 94 2.14 2.92 2.86
C ILE A 94 0.88 2.23 3.38
N GLN A 95 -0.01 2.95 4.05
CA GLN A 95 -1.26 2.41 4.58
C GLN A 95 -2.22 1.96 3.47
N ALA A 96 -2.27 2.68 2.36
CA ALA A 96 -3.08 2.28 1.22
C ALA A 96 -2.60 0.96 0.60
N ALA A 97 -1.29 0.67 0.62
CA ALA A 97 -0.75 -0.60 0.13
C ALA A 97 -1.29 -1.83 0.90
N THR A 98 -1.71 -1.66 2.15
CA THR A 98 -2.31 -2.72 2.96
C THR A 98 -3.61 -3.25 2.37
N ALA A 99 -4.41 -2.40 1.70
CA ALA A 99 -5.69 -2.81 1.13
C ALA A 99 -5.54 -3.92 0.05
N PRO A 100 -4.78 -3.74 -1.04
CA PRO A 100 -4.52 -4.83 -1.98
C PRO A 100 -3.61 -5.90 -1.39
N GLY A 101 -2.65 -5.54 -0.52
CA GLY A 101 -1.70 -6.49 0.06
C GLY A 101 -2.35 -7.60 0.91
N VAL A 102 -3.30 -7.23 1.79
CA VAL A 102 -4.04 -8.21 2.61
C VAL A 102 -4.90 -9.13 1.75
N VAL A 103 -5.61 -8.57 0.77
CA VAL A 103 -6.44 -9.37 -0.16
C VAL A 103 -5.58 -10.34 -0.96
N PHE A 104 -4.44 -9.89 -1.48
CA PHE A 104 -3.50 -10.74 -2.20
C PHE A 104 -2.96 -11.88 -1.31
N LEU A 105 -2.48 -11.54 -0.11
CA LEU A 105 -1.91 -12.49 0.84
C LEU A 105 -2.93 -13.57 1.24
N LEU A 106 -4.17 -13.18 1.53
CA LEU A 106 -5.23 -14.14 1.82
C LEU A 106 -5.57 -15.01 0.60
N GLY A 107 -5.57 -14.42 -0.60
CA GLY A 107 -5.71 -15.18 -1.85
C GLY A 107 -4.65 -16.28 -2.00
N CYS A 108 -3.39 -16.01 -1.62
CA CYS A 108 -2.32 -17.01 -1.68
C CYS A 108 -2.56 -18.27 -0.84
N THR A 109 -3.43 -18.21 0.17
CA THR A 109 -3.84 -19.40 0.96
C THR A 109 -4.74 -20.35 0.18
N LEU A 110 -5.38 -19.86 -0.89
CA LEU A 110 -6.34 -20.58 -1.71
C LEU A 110 -5.72 -21.11 -3.02
N VAL A 111 -4.41 -21.33 -3.04
CA VAL A 111 -3.65 -21.69 -4.25
C VAL A 111 -4.17 -22.96 -4.95
N ARG A 112 -4.77 -23.89 -4.18
CA ARG A 112 -5.39 -25.13 -4.67
C ARG A 112 -6.81 -24.94 -5.22
N GLN A 113 -7.35 -23.72 -5.17
CA GLN A 113 -8.70 -23.35 -5.62
C GLN A 113 -8.62 -22.17 -6.59
N PRO A 114 -8.31 -22.43 -7.88
CA PRO A 114 -7.95 -21.38 -8.83
C PRO A 114 -9.04 -20.34 -9.03
N LEU A 115 -10.32 -20.73 -8.92
CA LEU A 115 -11.44 -19.80 -9.05
C LEU A 115 -11.51 -18.82 -7.88
N LEU A 116 -11.34 -19.27 -6.64
CA LEU A 116 -11.32 -18.37 -5.48
C LEU A 116 -10.04 -17.54 -5.43
N LEU A 117 -8.89 -18.15 -5.75
CA LEU A 117 -7.63 -17.44 -5.93
C LEU A 117 -7.79 -16.27 -6.92
N ALA A 118 -8.40 -16.53 -8.08
CA ALA A 118 -8.64 -15.52 -9.11
C ALA A 118 -9.54 -14.39 -8.60
N VAL A 119 -10.60 -14.68 -7.83
CA VAL A 119 -11.47 -13.65 -7.24
C VAL A 119 -10.70 -12.74 -6.28
N PHE A 120 -9.88 -13.30 -5.39
CA PHE A 120 -9.07 -12.51 -4.47
C PHE A 120 -8.02 -11.67 -5.23
N TRP A 121 -7.28 -12.29 -6.16
CA TRP A 121 -6.23 -11.60 -6.90
C TRP A 121 -6.78 -10.51 -7.83
N LEU A 122 -7.92 -10.76 -8.48
CA LEU A 122 -8.61 -9.73 -9.26
C LEU A 122 -9.04 -8.57 -8.37
N THR A 123 -9.59 -8.86 -7.19
CA THR A 123 -9.96 -7.81 -6.22
C THR A 123 -8.74 -7.00 -5.78
N ALA A 124 -7.62 -7.66 -5.48
CA ALA A 124 -6.36 -7.00 -5.14
C ALA A 124 -5.82 -6.13 -6.29
N ALA A 125 -5.88 -6.62 -7.52
CA ALA A 125 -5.46 -5.87 -8.71
C ALA A 125 -6.33 -4.62 -8.95
N LEU A 126 -7.66 -4.74 -8.77
CA LEU A 126 -8.57 -3.61 -8.88
C LEU A 126 -8.31 -2.56 -7.79
N LEU A 127 -8.07 -2.98 -6.55
CA LEU A 127 -7.70 -2.09 -5.44
C LEU A 127 -6.36 -1.39 -5.73
N HIS A 128 -5.36 -2.13 -6.21
CA HIS A 128 -4.07 -1.57 -6.62
C HIS A 128 -4.24 -0.50 -7.70
N ALA A 129 -4.94 -0.80 -8.79
CA ALA A 129 -5.20 0.15 -9.88
C ALA A 129 -5.94 1.40 -9.38
N ARG A 130 -6.93 1.22 -8.49
CA ARG A 130 -7.69 2.33 -7.91
C ARG A 130 -6.80 3.24 -7.06
N ILE A 131 -5.98 2.67 -6.17
CA ILE A 131 -5.06 3.45 -5.34
C ILE A 131 -4.00 4.14 -6.20
N TRP A 132 -3.48 3.47 -7.22
CA TRP A 132 -2.47 4.03 -8.11
C TRP A 132 -2.97 5.28 -8.86
N THR A 133 -4.25 5.28 -9.26
CA THR A 133 -4.90 6.43 -9.90
C THR A 133 -5.26 7.54 -8.92
N TRP A 134 -5.50 7.22 -7.65
CA TRP A 134 -5.83 8.19 -6.60
C TRP A 134 -4.61 8.82 -5.92
N LEU A 135 -3.46 8.14 -5.94
CA LEU A 135 -2.23 8.62 -5.30
C LEU A 135 -1.87 10.08 -5.63
N PRO A 136 -1.95 10.54 -6.90
CA PRO A 136 -1.68 11.94 -7.25
C PRO A 136 -2.59 12.95 -6.55
N ALA A 137 -3.85 12.58 -6.26
CA ALA A 137 -4.81 13.46 -5.58
C ALA A 137 -4.49 13.62 -4.09
N TRP A 138 -3.72 12.70 -3.49
CA TRP A 138 -3.34 12.73 -2.08
C TRP A 138 -2.05 13.51 -1.83
N VAL A 139 -1.30 13.83 -2.88
CA VAL A 139 -0.03 14.55 -2.78
C VAL A 139 -0.28 16.06 -2.89
N ARG A 140 -0.17 16.72 -1.74
CA ARG A 140 -0.17 18.18 -1.60
C ARG A 140 1.18 18.78 -2.03
N ASP A 141 1.22 20.08 -2.26
CA ASP A 141 2.49 20.78 -2.51
C ASP A 141 3.40 20.67 -1.28
N PRO A 142 4.68 20.34 -1.47
CA PRO A 142 5.62 20.23 -0.37
C PRO A 142 5.87 21.60 0.26
N GLU A 143 6.03 21.62 1.58
CA GLU A 143 6.40 22.84 2.30
C GLU A 143 7.72 23.40 1.75
N PRO A 144 7.85 24.74 1.64
CA PRO A 144 9.11 25.35 1.29
C PRO A 144 10.20 24.91 2.28
N PRO A 145 11.44 24.70 1.82
CA PRO A 145 12.52 24.36 2.73
C PRO A 145 12.55 25.40 3.85
N ALA A 146 12.56 24.93 5.11
CA ALA A 146 12.73 25.80 6.26
C ALA A 146 13.95 26.67 5.98
N THR A 147 13.70 27.96 5.74
CA THR A 147 14.77 28.90 5.47
C THR A 147 15.56 28.95 6.78
N ASP A 148 16.83 28.60 6.73
CA ASP A 148 17.73 28.68 7.88
C ASP A 148 17.80 30.15 8.32
N GLU A 149 16.89 30.53 9.21
CA GLU A 149 16.77 31.89 9.76
C GLU A 149 17.73 32.08 10.95
N ARG A 150 18.93 31.48 10.86
CA ARG A 150 20.05 31.69 11.79
C ARG A 150 21.32 31.71 10.93
N LEU A 151 22.04 32.81 10.82
CA LEU A 151 22.61 33.58 11.91
C LEU A 151 22.62 35.09 11.60
N PRO A 152 22.26 35.98 12.54
CA PRO A 152 22.67 37.37 12.44
C PRO A 152 24.20 37.42 12.45
N SER A 153 24.78 37.99 11.40
CA SER A 153 26.19 38.35 11.35
C SER A 153 26.47 39.42 12.40
N SER A 154 27.06 39.02 13.53
CA SER A 154 27.70 39.90 14.49
C SER A 154 29.19 39.95 14.25
#